data_AF-A0A3C0ECT4-F1
#
_entry.id   AF-A0A3C0ECT4-F1
#
_cell.length_a   1.000
_cell.length_b   1.000
_cell.length_c   1.000
_cell.angle_alpha   90.00
_cell.angle_beta   90.00
_cell.angle_gamma   90.00
#
_symmetry.space_group_name_H-M   'P 1'
#
loop_
_entity.id
_entity.type
_entity.pdbx_description
1 polymer ?
#
loop_
_entity_poly.entity_id
_entity_poly.type
_entity_poly.pdbx_seq_one_letter_code
_entity_poly.pdbx_strand_id
1 'polypeptide(L)'
;MVASSDAGSTSTRIDEFALLLEFLVNRLEIPADRVIASATSLAADAIDLGKETGSLEQGKKADIILVDGDPLSDITALQRVDTVIKDGRVVAGRDQVVV
;
A
#
# COMPACT_ATOMS: atom_id res chain seq x y z
N MET A 1 -9.00 10.35 6.98
CA MET A 1 -8.12 10.71 5.86
C MET A 1 -7.84 9.43 5.08
N VAL A 2 -7.90 9.50 3.75
CA VAL A 2 -7.59 8.37 2.84
C VAL A 2 -6.48 8.85 1.92
N ALA A 3 -5.43 8.05 1.76
CA ALA A 3 -4.34 8.37 0.84
C ALA A 3 -4.73 7.99 -0.59
N SER A 4 -4.40 8.84 -1.55
CA SER A 4 -4.60 8.60 -2.98
C SER A 4 -3.43 9.19 -3.73
N SER A 5 -3.01 8.53 -4.82
CA SER A 5 -1.98 9.08 -5.70
C SER A 5 -2.47 10.28 -6.50
N ASP A 6 -3.78 10.34 -6.83
CA ASP A 6 -4.33 11.26 -7.85
C ASP A 6 -3.65 11.09 -9.23
N ALA A 7 -3.26 9.85 -9.55
CA ALA A 7 -2.59 9.53 -10.80
C ALA A 7 -3.48 9.84 -12.02
N GLY A 8 -2.88 10.44 -13.06
CA GLY A 8 -3.58 10.86 -14.29
C GLY A 8 -3.24 12.28 -14.74
N SER A 9 -2.64 13.09 -13.84
CA SER A 9 -2.04 14.38 -14.17
C SER A 9 -0.59 14.22 -14.66
N THR A 10 -0.12 15.13 -15.52
CA THR A 10 1.25 15.12 -16.08
C THR A 10 2.36 15.06 -15.01
N SER A 11 2.09 15.60 -13.81
CA SER A 11 3.07 15.69 -12.73
C SER A 11 2.91 14.63 -11.64
N THR A 12 2.01 13.66 -11.80
CA THR A 12 1.75 12.60 -10.82
C THR A 12 1.94 11.24 -11.47
N ARG A 13 3.12 10.64 -11.29
CA ARG A 13 3.39 9.35 -11.92
C ARG A 13 2.70 8.21 -11.17
N ILE A 14 2.28 7.18 -11.91
CA ILE A 14 1.53 6.03 -11.36
C ILE A 14 2.41 5.20 -10.41
N ASP A 15 3.72 5.24 -10.58
CA ASP A 15 4.73 4.48 -9.83
C ASP A 15 5.20 5.16 -8.53
N GLU A 16 4.65 6.33 -8.16
CA GLU A 16 5.17 7.16 -7.07
C GLU A 16 4.30 7.15 -5.80
N PHE A 17 3.28 6.29 -5.70
CA PHE A 17 2.37 6.31 -4.55
C PHE A 17 3.08 6.12 -3.20
N ALA A 18 4.12 5.27 -3.14
CA ALA A 18 4.90 5.07 -1.92
C ALA A 18 5.70 6.31 -1.49
N LEU A 19 6.09 7.19 -2.43
CA LEU A 19 6.76 8.46 -2.11
C LEU A 19 5.81 9.43 -1.41
N LEU A 20 4.54 9.45 -1.80
CA LEU A 20 3.53 10.23 -1.09
C LEU A 20 3.40 9.75 0.36
N LEU A 21 3.33 8.44 0.59
CA LEU A 21 3.22 7.89 1.95
C LEU A 21 4.44 8.25 2.80
N GLU A 22 5.64 8.19 2.22
CA GLU A 22 6.86 8.68 2.87
C GLU A 22 6.74 10.16 3.24
N PHE A 23 6.29 11.02 2.32
CA PHE A 23 6.12 12.44 2.58
C PHE A 23 5.15 12.70 3.74
N LEU A 24 4.03 11.97 3.81
CA LEU A 24 3.06 12.10 4.90
C LEU A 24 3.67 11.78 6.27
N VAL A 25 4.53 10.76 6.35
CA VAL A 25 5.19 10.39 7.61
C VAL A 25 6.35 11.33 7.91
N ASN A 26 7.30 11.48 6.99
CA ASN A 26 8.57 12.16 7.24
C ASN A 26 8.46 13.68 7.23
N ARG A 27 7.53 14.24 6.43
CA ARG A 27 7.41 15.70 6.27
C ARG A 27 6.23 16.30 7.01
N LEU A 28 5.12 15.58 7.09
CA LEU A 28 3.92 16.01 7.82
C LEU A 28 3.81 15.38 9.21
N GLU A 29 4.77 14.53 9.59
CA GLU A 29 4.87 13.92 10.93
C GLU A 29 3.60 13.12 11.32
N ILE A 30 2.92 12.55 10.33
CA ILE A 30 1.76 11.69 10.56
C ILE A 30 2.27 10.30 10.97
N PRO A 31 1.73 9.70 12.05
CA PRO A 31 2.13 8.36 12.47
C PRO A 31 2.03 7.32 11.34
N ALA A 32 3.05 6.46 11.21
CA ALA A 32 3.16 5.49 10.12
C ALA A 32 1.98 4.51 10.08
N ASP A 33 1.50 4.06 11.24
CA ASP A 33 0.30 3.21 11.37
C ASP A 33 -0.94 3.88 10.76
N ARG A 34 -1.13 5.18 10.99
CA ARG A 34 -2.24 5.94 10.40
C ARG A 34 -2.09 6.12 8.90
N VAL A 35 -0.87 6.35 8.40
CA VAL A 35 -0.62 6.47 6.96
C VAL A 35 -0.88 5.13 6.27
N ILE A 36 -0.40 4.02 6.83
CA ILE A 36 -0.65 2.67 6.30
C ILE A 36 -2.16 2.37 6.31
N ALA A 37 -2.86 2.65 7.40
CA ALA A 37 -4.33 2.48 7.47
C ALA A 37 -5.05 3.32 6.41
N SER A 38 -4.58 4.56 6.16
CA SER A 38 -5.16 5.45 5.15
C SER A 38 -5.03 4.93 3.71
N ALA A 39 -4.04 4.07 3.44
CA ALA A 39 -3.80 3.44 2.15
C ALA A 39 -4.35 2.01 2.06
N THR A 40 -4.91 1.47 3.16
CA THR A 40 -5.37 0.08 3.25
C THR A 40 -6.81 0.01 3.75
N SER A 41 -7.04 -0.19 5.05
CA SER A 41 -8.37 -0.43 5.62
C SER A 41 -9.32 0.75 5.41
N LEU A 42 -8.85 1.99 5.66
CA LEU A 42 -9.67 3.18 5.46
C LEU A 42 -9.97 3.43 3.98
N ALA A 43 -9.04 3.09 3.09
CA ALA A 43 -9.26 3.19 1.65
C ALA A 43 -10.31 2.18 1.17
N ALA A 44 -10.23 0.92 1.65
CA ALA A 44 -11.20 -0.12 1.34
C ALA A 44 -12.60 0.23 1.88
N ASP A 45 -12.70 0.73 3.12
CA ASP A 45 -13.97 1.18 3.69
C ASP A 45 -14.57 2.34 2.89
N ALA A 46 -13.75 3.29 2.42
CA ALA A 46 -14.22 4.46 1.66
C ALA A 46 -14.84 4.12 0.30
N ILE A 47 -14.60 2.91 -0.21
CA ILE A 47 -15.14 2.41 -1.48
C ILE A 47 -16.02 1.16 -1.29
N ASP A 48 -16.55 0.95 -0.08
CA ASP A 48 -17.43 -0.17 0.30
C ASP A 48 -16.81 -1.58 0.12
N LEU A 49 -15.48 -1.69 0.05
CA LEU A 49 -14.74 -2.96 -0.05
C LEU A 49 -14.13 -3.43 1.28
N GLY A 50 -14.40 -2.75 2.39
CA GLY A 50 -13.83 -3.09 3.71
C GLY A 50 -14.14 -4.50 4.22
N LYS A 51 -15.22 -5.12 3.73
CA LYS A 51 -15.56 -6.53 4.02
C LYS A 51 -14.78 -7.52 3.16
N GLU A 52 -14.21 -7.08 2.06
CA GLU A 52 -13.54 -7.91 1.07
C GLU A 52 -12.02 -7.82 1.15
N THR A 53 -11.45 -6.64 1.43
CA THR A 53 -10.00 -6.40 1.41
C THR A 53 -9.60 -5.24 2.35
N GLY A 54 -8.32 -4.88 2.38
CA GLY A 54 -7.79 -3.73 3.13
C GLY A 54 -7.31 -4.05 4.55
N SER A 55 -7.49 -5.27 5.05
CA SER A 55 -6.88 -5.73 6.30
C SER A 55 -6.57 -7.23 6.28
N LEU A 56 -5.65 -7.65 7.15
CA LEU A 56 -5.24 -9.06 7.29
C LEU A 56 -6.16 -9.78 8.28
N GLU A 57 -7.33 -10.18 7.80
CA GLU A 57 -8.36 -10.89 8.58
C GLU A 57 -8.86 -12.14 7.85
N GLN A 58 -9.24 -13.17 8.61
CA GLN A 58 -9.78 -14.39 8.03
C GLN A 58 -11.07 -14.09 7.24
N GLY A 59 -11.17 -14.65 6.03
CA GLY A 59 -12.33 -14.48 5.15
C GLY A 59 -12.23 -13.32 4.16
N LYS A 60 -11.24 -12.44 4.30
CA LYS A 60 -10.92 -11.41 3.29
C LYS A 60 -10.02 -11.96 2.18
N LYS A 61 -9.98 -11.24 1.06
CA LYS A 61 -9.06 -11.49 -0.06
C LYS A 61 -7.61 -11.39 0.42
N ALA A 62 -6.77 -12.29 -0.08
CA ALA A 62 -5.33 -12.24 0.17
C ALA A 62 -4.66 -11.26 -0.79
N ASP A 63 -4.92 -9.97 -0.57
CA ASP A 63 -4.25 -8.84 -1.22
C ASP A 63 -3.14 -8.32 -0.29
N ILE A 64 -1.90 -8.72 -0.56
CA ILE A 64 -0.77 -8.57 0.37
C ILE A 64 0.45 -8.07 -0.40
N ILE A 65 1.20 -7.15 0.21
CA ILE A 65 2.57 -6.84 -0.20
C ILE A 65 3.55 -7.31 0.87
N LEU A 66 4.65 -7.91 0.43
CA LEU A 66 5.81 -8.20 1.26
C LEU A 66 6.86 -7.13 0.98
N VAL A 67 7.37 -6.51 2.04
CA VAL A 67 8.34 -5.42 1.95
C VAL A 67 9.63 -5.78 2.68
N ASP A 68 10.75 -5.24 2.19
CA ASP A 68 12.06 -5.40 2.82
C ASP A 68 12.28 -4.33 3.91
N GLY A 69 12.00 -4.71 5.15
CA GLY A 69 12.05 -3.86 6.35
C GLY A 69 10.72 -3.77 7.09
N ASP A 70 10.69 -3.00 8.18
CA ASP A 70 9.48 -2.73 8.95
C ASP A 70 8.93 -1.32 8.61
N PRO A 71 7.77 -1.21 7.93
CA PRO A 71 7.20 0.06 7.52
C PRO A 71 6.66 0.90 8.69
N LEU A 72 6.50 0.32 9.89
CA LEU A 72 6.13 1.09 11.10
C LEU A 72 7.33 1.84 11.68
N SER A 73 8.53 1.29 11.51
CA SER A 73 9.79 1.88 11.97
C SER A 73 10.48 2.73 10.88
N ASP A 74 10.36 2.33 9.62
CA ASP A 74 10.90 3.01 8.44
C ASP A 74 9.91 2.92 7.27
N ILE A 75 9.16 4.00 7.04
CA ILE A 75 8.13 4.05 5.99
C ILE A 75 8.70 3.85 4.58
N THR A 76 10.00 4.08 4.36
CA THR A 76 10.63 3.88 3.04
C THR A 76 10.64 2.40 2.64
N ALA A 77 10.39 1.48 3.58
CA ALA A 77 10.16 0.06 3.29
C ALA A 77 9.05 -0.17 2.26
N LEU A 78 8.04 0.71 2.20
CA LEU A 78 6.96 0.63 1.21
C LEU A 78 7.43 0.85 -0.24
N GLN A 79 8.65 1.37 -0.46
CA GLN A 79 9.28 1.46 -1.78
C GLN A 79 10.07 0.20 -2.16
N ARG A 80 10.31 -0.70 -1.21
CA ARG A 80 11.08 -1.93 -1.38
C ARG A 80 10.17 -3.15 -1.32
N VAL A 81 9.15 -3.15 -2.17
CA VAL A 81 8.22 -4.28 -2.30
C VAL A 81 8.94 -5.45 -2.97
N ASP A 82 9.04 -6.56 -2.24
CA ASP A 82 9.64 -7.81 -2.71
C ASP A 82 8.66 -8.66 -3.52
N THR A 83 7.43 -8.79 -3.00
CA THR A 83 6.39 -9.66 -3.56
C THR A 83 5.01 -9.00 -3.43
N VAL A 84 4.19 -9.12 -4.47
CA VAL A 84 2.79 -8.71 -4.51
C VAL A 84 1.91 -9.94 -4.70
N ILE A 85 0.98 -10.14 -3.79
CA ILE A 85 -0.04 -11.18 -3.83
C ILE A 85 -1.39 -10.49 -4.04
N LYS A 86 -2.15 -10.92 -5.04
CA LYS A 86 -3.50 -10.44 -5.34
C LYS A 86 -4.46 -11.62 -5.39
N ASP A 87 -5.53 -11.56 -4.60
CA ASP A 87 -6.53 -12.64 -4.49
C ASP A 87 -5.88 -14.03 -4.25
N GLY A 88 -4.81 -14.06 -3.45
CA GLY A 88 -4.07 -15.28 -3.11
C GLY A 88 -3.08 -15.78 -4.17
N ARG A 89 -2.85 -15.02 -5.25
CA ARG A 89 -1.88 -15.37 -6.31
C ARG A 89 -0.72 -14.38 -6.31
N VAL A 90 0.51 -14.88 -6.40
CA VAL A 90 1.68 -14.02 -6.64
C VAL A 90 1.56 -13.43 -8.04
N VAL A 91 1.58 -12.11 -8.15
CA VAL A 91 1.47 -11.37 -9.44
C VAL A 91 2.72 -10.56 -9.76
N ALA A 92 3.55 -10.27 -8.76
CA ALA A 92 4.89 -9.72 -8.94
C ALA A 92 5.80 -10.27 -7.84
N GLY A 93 7.04 -10.58 -8.17
CA GLY A 93 8.07 -10.98 -7.21
C GLY A 93 9.45 -10.88 -7.84
N ARG A 94 10.52 -10.87 -7.03
CA ARG A 94 11.91 -10.80 -7.53
C ARG A 94 12.23 -11.84 -8.62
N ASP A 95 11.58 -13.00 -8.58
CA ASP A 95 11.77 -14.10 -9.56
C ASP A 95 10.56 -14.35 -10.48
N GLN A 96 9.50 -13.53 -10.40
CA GLN A 96 8.30 -13.67 -11.24
C GLN A 96 7.79 -12.32 -11.71
N VAL A 97 8.08 -11.98 -12.97
CA VAL A 97 7.28 -11.01 -13.72
C VAL A 97 6.15 -11.81 -14.37
N VAL A 98 4.96 -11.78 -13.76
CA VAL A 98 3.77 -12.34 -14.39
C VAL A 98 3.26 -11.28 -15.37
N VAL A 99 3.66 -11.41 -16.64
CA VAL A 99 3.19 -10.57 -17.76
C VAL A 99 1.76 -10.93 -18.12
#